data_AF-A0A0R1NZE7-F1
#
_entry.id   AF-A0A0R1NZE7-F1
#
_cell.length_a   1.000
_cell.length_b   1.000
_cell.length_c   1.000
_cell.angle_alpha   90.00
_cell.angle_beta   90.00
_cell.angle_gamma   90.00
#
_symmetry.space_group_name_H-M   'P 1'
#
loop_
_entity.id
_entity.type
_entity.pdbx_description
1 polymer ?
#
loop_
_entity_poly.entity_id
_entity_poly.type
_entity_poly.pdbx_seq_one_letter_code
_entity_poly.pdbx_strand_id
1 'polypeptide(L)'
;MKRIIKLVGIIVAFAALIAITNPQAVQAAPSGYRVKVLNTIYSDDLPENAYHANLNSKAYIWSSKRYPFDKQKDFQRRLYKVSKLKGVTLFVQKTARVYHNRKSAIYYYVADKSNGYQGWVRPSALIKGFSPYGYQIIKEKWGHQSATFHAKNAKQNVGIWNWRHTKKRANLKNYPGANLYRLATVTMMHHQKQSTYYYVHLTPDGNSSKIISGYVSASQVEAGHNTNYPEIDYTSIDQFTDSADYNSYIQKGKKQKLAREIVKLFPNSPVDLGLSKIAAYDYDTFNNTSDGDPNPISKQGYTDIKQFPSIQKWLYAHEKASNATKLAGIKQLLDKEGYSASKRASMSGYKLGIQIVNNIKGYEDESRDATRWNGYVFILARPDGSS
;
A
#
# COMPACT_ATOMS: atom_id res chain seq x y z
N MET A 1 -51.01 76.30 7.33
CA MET A 1 -52.27 75.52 7.35
C MET A 1 -52.14 74.31 6.43
N LYS A 2 -52.97 73.30 6.68
CA LYS A 2 -52.86 71.87 6.33
C LYS A 2 -52.98 71.49 4.83
N ARG A 3 -52.22 70.44 4.47
CA ARG A 3 -52.54 69.21 3.68
C ARG A 3 -52.70 69.25 2.13
N ILE A 4 -51.85 68.49 1.41
CA ILE A 4 -52.02 67.17 0.72
C ILE A 4 -52.80 67.24 -0.62
N ILE A 5 -52.18 66.80 -1.73
CA ILE A 5 -52.51 65.63 -2.62
C ILE A 5 -51.83 65.76 -4.02
N LYS A 6 -51.38 64.61 -4.52
CA LYS A 6 -50.69 64.22 -5.78
C LYS A 6 -51.47 64.65 -7.07
N LEU A 7 -50.99 64.60 -8.31
CA LEU A 7 -50.37 63.49 -9.07
C LEU A 7 -50.08 63.95 -10.54
N VAL A 8 -48.93 63.52 -11.09
CA VAL A 8 -48.63 63.06 -12.49
C VAL A 8 -48.81 63.96 -13.73
N GLY A 9 -47.75 63.92 -14.57
CA GLY A 9 -47.78 64.02 -16.04
C GLY A 9 -47.24 65.36 -16.58
N ILE A 10 -46.52 65.48 -17.70
CA ILE A 10 -46.23 64.58 -18.83
C ILE A 10 -45.24 65.36 -19.76
N ILE A 11 -44.31 64.63 -20.43
CA ILE A 11 -43.73 64.91 -21.78
C ILE A 11 -42.70 66.05 -21.99
N VAL A 12 -41.62 65.71 -22.71
CA VAL A 12 -41.05 66.31 -23.97
C VAL A 12 -39.64 65.69 -24.15
N ALA A 13 -39.38 64.69 -25.01
CA ALA A 13 -39.25 64.70 -26.49
C ALA A 13 -38.18 65.71 -26.97
N PHE A 14 -37.24 65.51 -27.89
CA PHE A 14 -36.80 64.46 -28.81
C PHE A 14 -35.55 65.03 -29.53
N ALA A 15 -34.55 64.22 -29.88
CA ALA A 15 -33.64 64.43 -31.02
C ALA A 15 -32.89 63.11 -31.30
N ALA A 16 -33.42 62.22 -32.13
CA ALA A 16 -33.30 62.16 -33.60
C ALA A 16 -32.08 61.32 -34.07
N LEU A 17 -32.36 60.07 -34.51
CA LEU A 17 -32.11 59.52 -35.88
C LEU A 17 -30.69 58.90 -36.03
N ILE A 18 -30.43 57.71 -36.58
CA ILE A 18 -30.94 57.01 -37.77
C ILE A 18 -30.81 55.48 -37.60
N ALA A 19 -31.69 54.76 -38.31
CA ALA A 19 -31.85 53.33 -38.51
C ALA A 19 -30.57 52.47 -38.66
N ILE A 20 -30.66 51.18 -38.27
CA ILE A 20 -30.67 50.03 -39.19
C ILE A 20 -31.19 48.81 -38.44
N THR A 21 -32.22 48.20 -39.04
CA THR A 21 -32.73 46.87 -38.74
C THR A 21 -31.63 45.83 -38.86
N ASN A 22 -31.33 45.16 -37.76
CA ASN A 22 -30.97 43.75 -37.81
C ASN A 22 -31.68 43.09 -36.62
N PRO A 23 -32.74 42.30 -36.81
CA PRO A 23 -32.96 41.23 -35.86
C PRO A 23 -31.67 40.43 -35.95
N GLN A 24 -30.81 40.50 -34.91
CA GLN A 24 -29.75 39.51 -34.78
C GLN A 24 -30.46 38.18 -34.99
N ALA A 25 -30.11 37.50 -36.09
CA ALA A 25 -30.56 36.15 -36.34
C ALA A 25 -30.35 35.44 -35.00
N VAL A 26 -31.45 35.02 -34.38
CA VAL A 26 -31.42 34.26 -33.13
C VAL A 26 -30.40 33.17 -33.40
N GLN A 27 -29.19 33.34 -32.87
CA GLN A 27 -28.10 32.39 -33.10
C GLN A 27 -28.71 31.06 -32.69
N ALA A 28 -28.88 30.17 -33.68
CA ALA A 28 -29.44 28.86 -33.44
C ALA A 28 -28.65 28.30 -32.26
N ALA A 29 -29.34 28.07 -31.13
CA ALA A 29 -28.70 27.54 -29.94
C ALA A 29 -27.87 26.34 -30.40
N PRO A 30 -26.56 26.28 -30.08
CA PRO A 30 -25.68 25.26 -30.63
C PRO A 30 -26.36 23.91 -30.42
N SER A 31 -26.45 23.09 -31.47
CA SER A 31 -27.20 21.81 -31.50
C SER A 31 -26.66 20.74 -30.53
N GLY A 32 -25.77 21.14 -29.61
CA GLY A 32 -25.17 20.31 -28.59
C GLY A 32 -25.64 20.68 -27.19
N TYR A 33 -25.31 19.80 -26.24
CA TYR A 33 -25.58 20.01 -24.83
C TYR A 33 -24.70 21.14 -24.28
N ARG A 34 -25.32 22.10 -23.59
CA ARG A 34 -24.60 23.13 -22.81
C ARG A 34 -24.74 22.81 -21.32
N VAL A 35 -23.61 22.68 -20.62
CA VAL A 35 -23.57 22.36 -19.18
C VAL A 35 -23.19 23.61 -18.39
N LYS A 36 -24.05 24.04 -17.46
CA LYS A 36 -23.74 25.07 -16.46
C LYS A 36 -23.61 24.41 -15.10
N VAL A 37 -22.38 24.28 -14.59
CA VAL A 37 -22.13 23.78 -13.22
C VAL A 37 -22.73 24.78 -12.23
N LEU A 38 -23.52 24.26 -11.29
CA LEU A 38 -24.17 25.03 -10.22
C LEU A 38 -23.43 24.87 -8.90
N ASN A 39 -22.93 23.66 -8.63
CA ASN A 39 -22.18 23.36 -7.40
C ASN A 39 -21.13 22.28 -7.67
N THR A 40 -20.01 22.35 -6.96
CA THR A 40 -18.96 21.33 -6.90
C THR A 40 -18.82 20.87 -5.46
N ILE A 41 -18.82 19.55 -5.26
CA ILE A 41 -18.70 18.89 -3.95
C ILE A 41 -17.30 18.29 -3.88
N TYR A 42 -16.56 18.60 -2.82
CA TYR A 42 -15.19 18.14 -2.63
C TYR A 42 -15.13 16.79 -1.92
N SER A 43 -13.99 16.11 -2.03
CA SER A 43 -13.82 14.70 -1.68
C SER A 43 -13.91 14.35 -0.20
N ASP A 44 -14.01 15.33 0.69
CA ASP A 44 -13.95 15.09 2.13
C ASP A 44 -15.35 14.78 2.72
N ASP A 45 -16.40 14.98 1.92
CA ASP A 45 -17.82 14.78 2.28
C ASP A 45 -18.37 13.38 1.95
N LEU A 46 -17.50 12.36 1.82
CA LEU A 46 -17.82 11.05 1.22
C LEU A 46 -19.10 10.33 1.75
N PRO A 47 -19.50 10.43 3.03
CA PRO A 47 -20.78 9.88 3.45
C PRO A 47 -21.99 10.65 2.91
N GLU A 48 -21.88 11.98 2.81
CA GLU A 48 -23.01 12.88 2.58
C GLU A 48 -23.44 12.96 1.11
N ASN A 49 -22.48 12.77 0.19
CA ASN A 49 -22.69 12.78 -1.25
C ASN A 49 -22.81 11.39 -1.87
N ALA A 50 -22.98 10.34 -1.06
CA ALA A 50 -23.19 8.97 -1.51
C ALA A 50 -24.61 8.77 -2.05
N TYR A 51 -24.72 8.13 -3.21
CA TYR A 51 -25.97 7.71 -3.84
C TYR A 51 -25.81 6.31 -4.42
N HIS A 52 -26.93 5.61 -4.65
CA HIS A 52 -26.95 4.37 -5.41
C HIS A 52 -28.04 4.41 -6.49
N ALA A 53 -27.94 3.46 -7.41
CA ALA A 53 -28.85 3.39 -8.54
C ALA A 53 -30.29 3.05 -8.12
N ASN A 54 -31.26 3.82 -8.60
CA ASN A 54 -32.64 3.37 -8.66
C ASN A 54 -32.75 2.28 -9.72
N LEU A 55 -32.89 1.02 -9.30
CA LEU A 55 -32.88 -0.14 -10.20
C LEU A 55 -34.08 -0.19 -11.16
N ASN A 56 -35.14 0.57 -10.88
CA ASN A 56 -36.31 0.70 -11.77
C ASN A 56 -36.11 1.80 -12.84
N SER A 57 -35.03 2.58 -12.75
CA SER A 57 -34.76 3.67 -13.67
C SER A 57 -34.36 3.16 -15.06
N LYS A 58 -34.97 3.75 -16.09
CA LYS A 58 -34.56 3.57 -17.49
C LYS A 58 -33.44 4.54 -17.91
N ALA A 59 -32.95 5.36 -16.99
CA ALA A 59 -31.93 6.36 -17.28
C ALA A 59 -30.55 5.74 -17.54
N TYR A 60 -29.67 6.56 -18.12
CA TYR A 60 -28.29 6.25 -18.38
C TYR A 60 -27.38 7.29 -17.73
N ILE A 61 -26.19 6.85 -17.32
CA ILE A 61 -25.04 7.72 -17.12
C ILE A 61 -24.50 8.08 -18.51
N TRP A 62 -24.43 9.38 -18.78
CA TRP A 62 -23.94 9.95 -20.01
C TRP A 62 -22.48 10.34 -19.89
N SER A 63 -21.80 10.37 -21.04
CA SER A 63 -20.43 10.84 -21.14
C SER A 63 -20.24 12.24 -20.57
N SER A 64 -19.07 12.47 -20.01
CA SER A 64 -18.62 13.78 -19.55
C SER A 64 -17.27 14.14 -20.19
N LYS A 65 -17.03 15.42 -20.45
CA LYS A 65 -15.69 15.94 -20.72
C LYS A 65 -15.02 16.28 -19.38
N ARG A 66 -13.99 15.54 -18.98
CA ARG A 66 -13.34 15.70 -17.66
C ARG A 66 -12.17 16.66 -17.73
N TYR A 67 -11.36 16.55 -18.78
CA TYR A 67 -10.17 17.37 -19.01
C TYR A 67 -10.23 18.09 -20.37
N PRO A 68 -9.49 19.21 -20.54
CA PRO A 68 -9.47 19.96 -21.79
C PRO A 68 -9.11 19.10 -23.02
N PHE A 69 -8.21 18.14 -22.84
CA PHE A 69 -7.69 17.21 -23.84
C PHE A 69 -8.54 15.95 -24.05
N ASP A 70 -9.61 15.74 -23.27
CA ASP A 70 -10.52 14.63 -23.52
C ASP A 70 -11.20 14.81 -24.88
N LYS A 71 -11.03 13.82 -25.76
CA LYS A 71 -11.71 13.77 -27.06
C LYS A 71 -13.23 13.60 -26.93
N GLN A 72 -13.67 13.07 -25.78
CA GLN A 72 -15.07 12.77 -25.48
C GLN A 72 -15.81 14.03 -25.01
N LYS A 73 -16.96 14.32 -25.62
CA LYS A 73 -17.82 15.47 -25.24
C LYS A 73 -18.88 15.06 -24.21
N ASP A 74 -19.35 16.05 -23.44
CA ASP A 74 -20.51 15.87 -22.56
C ASP A 74 -21.72 15.39 -23.37
N PHE A 75 -22.45 14.41 -22.86
CA PHE A 75 -23.69 13.86 -23.44
C PHE A 75 -23.57 13.27 -24.87
N GLN A 76 -22.35 13.09 -25.38
CA GLN A 76 -22.10 12.45 -26.67
C GLN A 76 -22.54 10.99 -26.73
N ARG A 77 -22.39 10.22 -25.65
CA ARG A 77 -22.78 8.80 -25.60
C ARG A 77 -23.36 8.38 -24.26
N ARG A 78 -24.28 7.41 -24.31
CA ARG A 78 -24.76 6.67 -23.14
C ARG A 78 -23.68 5.66 -22.75
N LEU A 79 -23.17 5.75 -21.53
CA LEU A 79 -22.11 4.86 -21.04
C LEU A 79 -22.69 3.66 -20.30
N TYR A 80 -23.53 3.91 -19.30
CA TYR A 80 -24.00 2.88 -18.38
C TYR A 80 -25.50 3.02 -18.16
N LYS A 81 -26.25 1.92 -18.28
CA LYS A 81 -27.65 1.89 -17.88
C LYS A 81 -27.72 1.85 -16.35
N VAL A 82 -28.44 2.80 -15.75
CA VAL A 82 -28.45 2.96 -14.27
C VAL A 82 -28.97 1.69 -13.59
N SER A 83 -29.99 1.03 -14.15
CA SER A 83 -30.52 -0.22 -13.60
C SER A 83 -29.55 -1.40 -13.57
N LYS A 84 -28.41 -1.32 -14.26
CA LYS A 84 -27.36 -2.36 -14.24
C LYS A 84 -26.28 -2.11 -13.18
N LEU A 85 -26.36 -1.02 -12.43
CA LEU A 85 -25.37 -0.64 -11.41
C LEU A 85 -25.72 -1.15 -10.01
N LYS A 86 -26.29 -2.36 -9.92
CA LYS A 86 -26.56 -3.02 -8.64
C LYS A 86 -25.23 -3.22 -7.89
N GLY A 87 -25.17 -2.79 -6.64
CA GLY A 87 -23.96 -2.91 -5.81
C GLY A 87 -22.94 -1.80 -6.00
N VAL A 88 -23.28 -0.74 -6.74
CA VAL A 88 -22.40 0.41 -6.97
C VAL A 88 -22.91 1.60 -6.16
N THR A 89 -22.06 2.13 -5.28
CA THR A 89 -22.21 3.49 -4.75
C THR A 89 -21.53 4.48 -5.68
N LEU A 90 -22.24 5.57 -5.98
CA LEU A 90 -21.85 6.69 -6.81
C LEU A 90 -21.79 7.93 -5.91
N PHE A 91 -20.69 8.67 -5.97
CA PHE A 91 -20.52 9.90 -5.24
C PHE A 91 -20.80 11.08 -6.16
N VAL A 92 -21.71 11.96 -5.76
CA VAL A 92 -22.00 13.19 -6.50
C VAL A 92 -20.87 14.17 -6.27
N GLN A 93 -20.22 14.59 -7.35
CA GLN A 93 -19.12 15.56 -7.29
C GLN A 93 -19.52 16.92 -7.87
N LYS A 94 -20.52 16.96 -8.76
CA LYS A 94 -21.05 18.22 -9.30
C LYS A 94 -22.54 18.15 -9.49
N THR A 95 -23.20 19.30 -9.32
CA THR A 95 -24.56 19.53 -9.77
C THR A 95 -24.53 20.53 -10.91
N ALA A 96 -25.22 20.26 -12.01
CA ALA A 96 -25.27 21.14 -13.16
C ALA A 96 -26.68 21.27 -13.73
N ARG A 97 -26.97 22.45 -14.31
CA ARG A 97 -28.11 22.63 -15.22
C ARG A 97 -27.63 22.41 -16.64
N VAL A 98 -28.27 21.47 -17.33
CA VAL A 98 -27.94 21.08 -18.69
C VAL A 98 -29.04 21.56 -19.62
N TYR A 99 -28.65 22.25 -20.69
CA TYR A 99 -29.55 22.81 -21.70
C TYR A 99 -29.40 22.05 -23.02
N HIS A 100 -30.52 21.71 -23.63
CA HIS A 100 -30.58 21.06 -24.95
C HIS A 100 -31.94 21.34 -25.60
N ASN A 101 -31.95 21.80 -26.85
CA ASN A 101 -33.16 22.11 -27.63
C ASN A 101 -34.21 22.93 -26.85
N ARG A 102 -33.80 24.07 -26.29
CA ARG A 102 -34.62 25.00 -25.48
C ARG A 102 -35.20 24.41 -24.18
N LYS A 103 -34.88 23.15 -23.85
CA LYS A 103 -35.21 22.52 -22.57
C LYS A 103 -34.00 22.56 -21.65
N SER A 104 -34.24 22.52 -20.35
CA SER A 104 -33.19 22.33 -19.36
C SER A 104 -33.59 21.34 -18.29
N ALA A 105 -32.61 20.68 -17.69
CA ALA A 105 -32.80 19.80 -16.55
C ALA A 105 -31.56 19.78 -15.65
N ILE A 106 -31.75 19.38 -14.40
CA ILE A 106 -30.65 19.17 -13.45
C ILE A 106 -30.04 17.79 -13.68
N TYR A 107 -28.71 17.75 -13.67
CA TYR A 107 -27.90 16.54 -13.73
C TYR A 107 -26.86 16.56 -12.61
N TYR A 108 -26.54 15.37 -12.10
CA TYR A 108 -25.39 15.15 -11.25
C TYR A 108 -24.26 14.57 -12.08
N TYR A 109 -23.05 15.10 -11.87
CA TYR A 109 -21.83 14.38 -12.23
C TYR A 109 -21.51 13.45 -11.08
N VAL A 110 -21.45 12.16 -11.39
CA VAL A 110 -21.16 11.10 -10.41
C VAL A 110 -19.90 10.36 -10.80
N ALA A 111 -19.22 9.80 -9.80
CA ALA A 111 -18.17 8.82 -9.98
C ALA A 111 -18.25 7.76 -8.86
N ASP A 112 -17.95 6.50 -9.18
CA ASP A 112 -17.63 5.51 -8.15
C ASP A 112 -16.20 5.73 -7.63
N LYS A 113 -15.84 5.01 -6.56
CA LYS A 113 -14.54 5.15 -5.89
C LYS A 113 -13.33 5.00 -6.82
N SER A 114 -13.40 4.07 -7.78
CA SER A 114 -12.32 3.82 -8.75
C SER A 114 -12.43 4.65 -10.04
N ASN A 115 -13.40 5.56 -10.16
CA ASN A 115 -13.74 6.26 -11.40
C ASN A 115 -14.07 5.32 -12.60
N GLY A 116 -14.41 4.06 -12.33
CA GLY A 116 -14.81 3.08 -13.33
C GLY A 116 -16.26 3.27 -13.82
N TYR A 117 -17.12 3.88 -13.01
CA TYR A 117 -18.44 4.35 -13.42
C TYR A 117 -18.55 5.83 -13.11
N GLN A 118 -18.56 6.66 -14.15
CA GLN A 118 -18.62 8.10 -14.00
C GLN A 118 -19.37 8.77 -15.15
N GLY A 119 -19.89 9.96 -14.91
CA GLY A 119 -20.57 10.76 -15.94
C GLY A 119 -21.79 11.51 -15.42
N TRP A 120 -22.58 12.04 -16.35
CA TRP A 120 -23.77 12.82 -16.04
C TRP A 120 -25.02 11.94 -15.95
N VAL A 121 -25.80 12.08 -14.88
CA VAL A 121 -27.04 11.32 -14.67
C VAL A 121 -28.13 12.21 -14.07
N ARG A 122 -29.40 11.91 -14.35
CA ARG A 122 -30.52 12.62 -13.74
C ARG A 122 -30.64 12.26 -12.25
N PRO A 123 -30.86 13.23 -11.34
CA PRO A 123 -31.03 12.95 -9.92
C PRO A 123 -32.12 11.92 -9.61
N SER A 124 -33.25 11.95 -10.34
CA SER A 124 -34.35 10.99 -10.16
C SER A 124 -33.99 9.53 -10.46
N ALA A 125 -32.85 9.28 -11.10
CA ALA A 125 -32.33 7.93 -11.32
C ALA A 125 -31.49 7.40 -10.14
N LEU A 126 -31.28 8.21 -9.10
CA LEU A 126 -30.45 7.89 -7.96
C LEU A 126 -31.26 7.94 -6.67
N ILE A 127 -30.83 7.16 -5.69
CA ILE A 127 -31.37 7.13 -4.32
C ILE A 127 -30.23 7.53 -3.39
N LYS A 128 -30.48 8.42 -2.44
CA LYS A 128 -29.45 8.90 -1.49
C LYS A 128 -28.99 7.75 -0.57
N GLY A 129 -27.70 7.75 -0.24
CA GLY A 129 -27.06 6.76 0.61
C GLY A 129 -26.29 5.68 -0.17
N PHE A 130 -25.47 4.93 0.56
CA PHE A 130 -24.71 3.80 0.04
C PHE A 130 -25.63 2.70 -0.53
N SER A 131 -25.14 1.98 -1.54
CA SER A 131 -25.86 0.83 -2.09
C SER A 131 -26.06 -0.24 -0.99
N PRO A 132 -27.30 -0.73 -0.77
CA PRO A 132 -27.54 -1.82 0.19
C PRO A 132 -27.06 -3.18 -0.34
N TYR A 133 -26.73 -3.25 -1.64
CA TYR A 133 -26.22 -4.44 -2.30
C TYR A 133 -24.69 -4.41 -2.35
N GLY A 134 -24.04 -5.57 -2.23
CA GLY A 134 -22.59 -5.69 -2.36
C GLY A 134 -21.80 -4.97 -1.26
N TYR A 135 -20.47 -5.02 -1.35
CA TYR A 135 -19.58 -4.40 -0.37
C TYR A 135 -19.40 -2.91 -0.66
N GLN A 136 -19.58 -2.08 0.35
CA GLN A 136 -19.41 -0.63 0.28
C GLN A 136 -18.38 -0.16 1.29
N ILE A 137 -17.40 0.63 0.86
CA ILE A 137 -16.50 1.30 1.80
C ILE A 137 -17.17 2.59 2.28
N ILE A 138 -17.44 2.66 3.59
CA ILE A 138 -18.17 3.78 4.20
C ILE A 138 -17.27 4.69 5.04
N LYS A 139 -16.08 4.23 5.43
CA LYS A 139 -15.06 5.01 6.14
C LYS A 139 -13.68 4.50 5.78
N GLU A 140 -12.72 5.42 5.68
CA GLU A 140 -11.31 5.08 5.46
C GLU A 140 -10.41 5.94 6.33
N LYS A 141 -9.28 5.38 6.72
CA LYS A 141 -8.20 6.12 7.37
C LYS A 141 -6.88 5.70 6.72
N TRP A 142 -6.30 6.64 5.99
CA TRP A 142 -4.99 6.56 5.34
C TRP A 142 -3.93 7.29 6.18
N GLY A 143 -2.65 6.96 5.98
CA GLY A 143 -1.51 7.65 6.62
C GLY A 143 -1.22 7.20 8.06
N HIS A 144 0.05 7.13 8.44
CA HIS A 144 0.56 6.72 9.76
C HIS A 144 -0.06 5.41 10.31
N GLN A 145 -0.28 4.42 9.45
CA GLN A 145 -0.86 3.12 9.82
C GLN A 145 0.03 1.92 9.51
N SER A 146 1.28 2.16 9.13
CA SER A 146 2.24 1.12 8.76
C SER A 146 2.36 0.11 9.88
N ALA A 147 1.87 -1.09 9.62
CA ALA A 147 1.93 -2.23 10.52
C ALA A 147 1.96 -3.50 9.67
N THR A 148 2.77 -4.45 10.12
CA THR A 148 2.89 -5.76 9.50
C THR A 148 1.84 -6.69 10.10
N PHE A 149 1.22 -7.49 9.25
CA PHE A 149 0.27 -8.52 9.61
C PHE A 149 0.59 -9.81 8.88
N HIS A 150 0.04 -10.92 9.34
CA HIS A 150 0.12 -12.21 8.66
C HIS A 150 -1.17 -13.01 8.86
N ALA A 151 -1.31 -14.14 8.16
CA ALA A 151 -2.44 -15.04 8.36
C ALA A 151 -2.29 -15.75 9.72
N LYS A 152 -3.37 -15.79 10.52
CA LYS A 152 -3.41 -16.51 11.82
C LYS A 152 -3.01 -17.98 11.72
N ASN A 153 -3.28 -18.58 10.57
CA ASN A 153 -2.86 -19.93 10.25
C ASN A 153 -2.43 -20.00 8.78
N ALA A 154 -1.26 -20.59 8.53
CA ALA A 154 -0.66 -20.73 7.20
C ALA A 154 -1.57 -21.43 6.16
N LYS A 155 -2.48 -22.30 6.59
CA LYS A 155 -3.40 -23.03 5.71
C LYS A 155 -4.77 -22.36 5.56
N GLN A 156 -5.01 -21.24 6.26
CA GLN A 156 -6.30 -20.58 6.28
C GLN A 156 -6.62 -19.94 4.91
N ASN A 157 -7.84 -20.18 4.42
CA ASN A 157 -8.33 -19.60 3.16
C ASN A 157 -8.74 -18.14 3.34
N VAL A 158 -7.76 -17.26 3.47
CA VAL A 158 -7.94 -15.81 3.61
C VAL A 158 -7.73 -15.15 2.26
N GLY A 159 -8.77 -14.53 1.72
CA GLY A 159 -8.69 -13.82 0.44
C GLY A 159 -8.24 -12.37 0.61
N ILE A 160 -7.34 -11.93 -0.26
CA ILE A 160 -7.14 -10.50 -0.55
C ILE A 160 -8.06 -10.17 -1.72
N TRP A 161 -9.02 -9.28 -1.50
CA TRP A 161 -10.07 -8.95 -2.46
C TRP A 161 -9.85 -7.59 -3.13
N ASN A 162 -10.46 -7.37 -4.29
CA ASN A 162 -10.69 -6.02 -4.77
C ASN A 162 -11.72 -5.30 -3.87
N TRP A 163 -11.80 -3.98 -3.96
CA TRP A 163 -12.67 -3.17 -3.10
C TRP A 163 -14.16 -3.53 -3.20
N ARG A 164 -14.61 -4.08 -4.34
CA ARG A 164 -16.00 -4.55 -4.56
C ARG A 164 -16.26 -5.96 -4.07
N HIS A 165 -15.24 -6.68 -3.61
CA HIS A 165 -15.32 -8.10 -3.24
C HIS A 165 -15.86 -9.02 -4.36
N THR A 166 -15.63 -8.65 -5.62
CA THR A 166 -16.03 -9.45 -6.80
C THR A 166 -14.89 -10.27 -7.38
N LYS A 167 -13.64 -9.95 -7.04
CA LYS A 167 -12.45 -10.65 -7.52
C LYS A 167 -11.46 -10.86 -6.38
N LYS A 168 -11.12 -12.12 -6.13
CA LYS A 168 -9.98 -12.50 -5.28
C LYS A 168 -8.69 -12.21 -6.03
N ARG A 169 -7.83 -11.35 -5.47
CA ARG A 169 -6.53 -10.97 -6.01
C ARG A 169 -5.42 -11.92 -5.57
N ALA A 170 -5.51 -12.40 -4.33
CA ALA A 170 -4.63 -13.43 -3.77
C ALA A 170 -5.34 -14.23 -2.68
N ASN A 171 -4.74 -15.35 -2.30
CA ASN A 171 -5.18 -16.17 -1.20
C ASN A 171 -3.98 -16.50 -0.30
N LEU A 172 -4.05 -16.15 0.99
CA LEU A 172 -2.90 -16.26 1.90
C LEU A 172 -2.43 -17.71 2.10
N LYS A 173 -3.32 -18.71 1.94
CA LYS A 173 -2.92 -20.12 1.98
C LYS A 173 -1.88 -20.51 0.92
N ASN A 174 -1.77 -19.73 -0.16
CA ASN A 174 -0.78 -19.95 -1.21
C ASN A 174 0.56 -19.25 -0.91
N TYR A 175 0.62 -18.46 0.17
CA TYR A 175 1.77 -17.66 0.58
C TYR A 175 2.00 -17.81 2.11
N PRO A 176 2.25 -19.03 2.60
CA PRO A 176 2.23 -19.35 4.03
C PRO A 176 3.31 -18.65 4.87
N GLY A 177 4.37 -18.13 4.23
CA GLY A 177 5.41 -17.31 4.87
C GLY A 177 5.25 -15.80 4.66
N ALA A 178 4.22 -15.34 3.97
CA ALA A 178 4.18 -13.95 3.55
C ALA A 178 3.65 -13.00 4.64
N ASN A 179 4.19 -11.78 4.61
CA ASN A 179 3.74 -10.63 5.39
C ASN A 179 2.80 -9.75 4.58
N LEU A 180 1.91 -9.07 5.29
CA LEU A 180 0.98 -8.06 4.78
C LEU A 180 1.33 -6.72 5.40
N TYR A 181 1.60 -5.73 4.56
CA TYR A 181 1.86 -4.36 5.00
C TYR A 181 0.59 -3.55 4.87
N ARG A 182 0.02 -3.11 6.00
CA ARG A 182 -1.20 -2.31 6.01
C ARG A 182 -0.90 -0.86 5.60
N LEU A 183 -1.69 -0.35 4.66
CA LEU A 183 -1.67 1.03 4.19
C LEU A 183 -2.88 1.85 4.63
N ALA A 184 -4.03 1.18 4.81
CA ALA A 184 -5.23 1.82 5.32
C ALA A 184 -6.08 0.86 6.13
N THR A 185 -6.85 1.44 7.05
CA THR A 185 -7.98 0.77 7.71
C THR A 185 -9.26 1.31 7.12
N VAL A 186 -10.16 0.41 6.72
CA VAL A 186 -11.45 0.79 6.11
C VAL A 186 -12.58 0.08 6.84
N THR A 187 -13.70 0.79 7.00
CA THR A 187 -14.97 0.19 7.43
C THR A 187 -15.76 -0.14 6.17
N MET A 188 -16.01 -1.43 5.96
CA MET A 188 -16.88 -1.89 4.89
C MET A 188 -18.25 -2.27 5.43
N MET A 189 -19.30 -1.90 4.70
CA MET A 189 -20.67 -2.31 4.93
C MET A 189 -21.08 -3.37 3.89
N HIS A 190 -21.66 -4.47 4.36
CA HIS A 190 -22.26 -5.50 3.54
C HIS A 190 -23.52 -6.03 4.23
N HIS A 191 -24.67 -5.98 3.55
CA HIS A 191 -25.98 -6.35 4.13
C HIS A 191 -26.24 -5.66 5.48
N GLN A 192 -26.00 -4.34 5.53
CA GLN A 192 -26.13 -3.49 6.73
C GLN A 192 -25.20 -3.84 7.90
N LYS A 193 -24.33 -4.85 7.76
CA LYS A 193 -23.30 -5.16 8.76
C LYS A 193 -22.01 -4.44 8.42
N GLN A 194 -21.41 -3.80 9.41
CA GLN A 194 -20.12 -3.13 9.28
C GLN A 194 -19.00 -4.03 9.78
N SER A 195 -17.90 -4.08 9.03
CA SER A 195 -16.71 -4.85 9.36
C SER A 195 -15.45 -4.06 9.02
N THR A 196 -14.40 -4.26 9.81
CA THR A 196 -13.10 -3.64 9.57
C THR A 196 -12.28 -4.46 8.60
N TYR A 197 -11.75 -3.78 7.58
CA TYR A 197 -10.82 -4.34 6.60
C TYR A 197 -9.53 -3.54 6.59
N TYR A 198 -8.44 -4.21 6.23
CA TYR A 198 -7.18 -3.57 5.93
C TYR A 198 -6.95 -3.56 4.43
N TYR A 199 -6.58 -2.39 3.89
CA TYR A 199 -5.95 -2.33 2.58
C TYR A 199 -4.47 -2.63 2.77
N VAL A 200 -3.99 -3.68 2.12
CA VAL A 200 -2.67 -4.26 2.35
C VAL A 200 -1.87 -4.40 1.05
N HIS A 201 -0.55 -4.37 1.18
CA HIS A 201 0.42 -4.84 0.20
C HIS A 201 0.96 -6.21 0.63
N LEU A 202 1.01 -7.13 -0.32
CA LEU A 202 1.61 -8.46 -0.17
C LEU A 202 2.73 -8.61 -1.19
N THR A 203 3.90 -9.05 -0.73
CA THR A 203 5.01 -9.48 -1.57
C THR A 203 5.08 -11.02 -1.51
N PRO A 204 4.63 -11.75 -2.55
CA PRO A 204 4.43 -13.21 -2.49
C PRO A 204 5.62 -14.04 -2.02
N ASP A 205 6.83 -13.60 -2.34
CA ASP A 205 8.11 -14.24 -2.06
C ASP A 205 8.97 -13.42 -1.08
N GLY A 206 8.37 -12.43 -0.41
CA GLY A 206 9.04 -11.53 0.55
C GLY A 206 9.98 -10.50 -0.07
N ASN A 207 10.53 -10.78 -1.26
CA ASN A 207 11.66 -10.05 -1.83
C ASN A 207 11.43 -9.57 -3.27
N SER A 208 10.27 -9.83 -3.91
CA SER A 208 10.01 -9.36 -5.29
C SER A 208 9.48 -7.95 -5.42
N SER A 209 9.72 -7.39 -6.61
CA SER A 209 9.02 -6.20 -7.10
C SER A 209 7.53 -6.43 -7.37
N LYS A 210 7.03 -7.67 -7.28
CA LYS A 210 5.63 -8.02 -7.55
C LYS A 210 4.78 -7.81 -6.31
N ILE A 211 4.10 -6.67 -6.26
CA ILE A 211 3.18 -6.34 -5.17
C ILE A 211 1.76 -6.74 -5.55
N ILE A 212 1.07 -7.44 -4.65
CA ILE A 212 -0.37 -7.67 -4.73
C ILE A 212 -1.05 -6.80 -3.68
N SER A 213 -1.88 -5.86 -4.14
CA SER A 213 -2.63 -4.96 -3.25
C SER A 213 -4.12 -5.28 -3.24
N GLY A 214 -4.76 -5.18 -2.08
CA GLY A 214 -6.21 -5.35 -1.94
C GLY A 214 -6.68 -5.33 -0.49
N TYR A 215 -7.90 -5.80 -0.26
CA TYR A 215 -8.58 -5.72 1.04
C TYR A 215 -8.66 -7.10 1.70
N VAL A 216 -8.31 -7.16 2.97
CA VAL A 216 -8.41 -8.35 3.81
C VAL A 216 -9.20 -8.02 5.08
N SER A 217 -10.02 -8.96 5.56
CA SER A 217 -10.76 -8.76 6.81
C SER A 217 -9.80 -8.69 7.98
N ALA A 218 -9.89 -7.64 8.81
CA ALA A 218 -9.03 -7.47 9.97
C ALA A 218 -9.15 -8.65 10.96
N SER A 219 -10.32 -9.28 11.06
CA SER A 219 -10.56 -10.44 11.92
C SER A 219 -9.83 -11.72 11.49
N GLN A 220 -9.32 -11.78 10.25
CA GLN A 220 -8.69 -12.97 9.66
C GLN A 220 -7.16 -12.90 9.66
N VAL A 221 -6.58 -11.81 10.16
CA VAL A 221 -5.13 -11.59 10.21
C VAL A 221 -4.71 -11.24 11.64
N GLU A 222 -3.42 -11.41 11.90
CA GLU A 222 -2.78 -11.13 13.19
C GLU A 222 -1.64 -10.13 13.00
N ALA A 223 -1.43 -9.27 13.99
CA ALA A 223 -0.38 -8.25 13.94
C ALA A 223 1.01 -8.87 14.19
N GLY A 224 2.04 -8.25 13.63
CA GLY A 224 3.42 -8.74 13.67
C GLY A 224 3.85 -9.44 12.38
N HIS A 225 5.15 -9.69 12.24
CA HIS A 225 5.67 -10.47 11.12
C HIS A 225 5.34 -11.95 11.28
N ASN A 226 5.34 -12.64 10.14
CA ASN A 226 5.11 -14.06 10.05
C ASN A 226 6.35 -14.82 10.57
N THR A 227 6.12 -15.74 11.51
CA THR A 227 7.15 -16.59 12.13
C THR A 227 7.17 -18.02 11.56
N ASN A 228 6.43 -18.28 10.47
CA ASN A 228 6.46 -19.54 9.73
C ASN A 228 7.74 -19.67 8.88
N TYR A 229 8.89 -19.63 9.55
CA TYR A 229 10.22 -19.58 8.93
C TYR A 229 10.57 -20.69 7.92
N PRO A 230 10.03 -21.91 8.00
CA PRO A 230 10.22 -22.91 6.94
C PRO A 230 9.69 -22.46 5.56
N GLU A 231 8.72 -21.53 5.54
CA GLU A 231 8.09 -21.00 4.33
C GLU A 231 8.62 -19.62 3.94
N ILE A 232 9.59 -19.09 4.68
CA ILE A 232 10.15 -17.75 4.48
C ILE A 232 11.55 -17.88 3.89
N ASP A 233 11.77 -17.28 2.72
CA ASP A 233 13.08 -17.23 2.12
C ASP A 233 13.98 -16.21 2.83
N TYR A 234 13.44 -15.06 3.26
CA TYR A 234 14.18 -14.00 3.96
C TYR A 234 13.30 -13.19 4.92
N THR A 235 13.88 -12.76 6.04
CA THR A 235 13.28 -11.81 6.99
C THR A 235 14.35 -10.77 7.30
N SER A 236 14.01 -9.48 7.14
CA SER A 236 14.93 -8.40 7.50
C SER A 236 15.20 -8.39 9.00
N ILE A 237 16.44 -8.03 9.39
CA ILE A 237 16.88 -8.06 10.77
C ILE A 237 16.08 -7.13 11.69
N ASP A 238 15.44 -6.09 11.13
CA ASP A 238 14.60 -5.17 11.90
C ASP A 238 13.19 -5.68 12.18
N GLN A 239 12.78 -6.77 11.53
CA GLN A 239 11.46 -7.36 11.78
C GLN A 239 11.45 -8.19 13.07
N PHE A 240 12.59 -8.69 13.52
CA PHE A 240 12.66 -9.49 14.74
C PHE A 240 12.45 -8.62 15.98
N THR A 241 11.63 -9.12 16.91
CA THR A 241 11.29 -8.42 18.15
C THR A 241 12.32 -8.64 19.26
N ASP A 242 12.96 -9.81 19.28
CA ASP A 242 13.89 -10.23 20.31
C ASP A 242 14.84 -11.35 19.82
N SER A 243 15.82 -11.71 20.66
CA SER A 243 16.81 -12.76 20.36
C SER A 243 16.18 -14.17 20.25
N ALA A 244 15.05 -14.44 20.88
CA ALA A 244 14.41 -15.76 20.80
C ALA A 244 13.72 -15.93 19.44
N ASP A 245 13.03 -14.91 18.96
CA ASP A 245 12.43 -14.85 17.62
C ASP A 245 13.53 -14.96 16.54
N TYR A 246 14.61 -14.19 16.69
CA TYR A 246 15.73 -14.26 15.74
C TYR A 246 16.43 -15.62 15.72
N ASN A 247 16.65 -16.22 16.89
CA ASN A 247 17.21 -17.57 16.95
C ASN A 247 16.25 -18.60 16.33
N SER A 248 14.94 -18.48 16.54
CA SER A 248 13.93 -19.33 15.89
C SER A 248 14.02 -19.22 14.36
N TYR A 249 14.26 -18.03 13.82
CA TYR A 249 14.53 -17.82 12.38
C TYR A 249 15.78 -18.55 11.92
N ILE A 250 16.91 -18.41 12.63
CA ILE A 250 18.14 -19.13 12.29
C ILE A 250 17.87 -20.65 12.30
N GLN A 251 17.23 -21.16 13.35
CA GLN A 251 17.02 -22.60 13.51
C GLN A 251 16.03 -23.21 12.49
N LYS A 252 14.96 -22.50 12.14
CA LYS A 252 13.87 -23.05 11.31
C LYS A 252 13.86 -22.51 9.88
N GLY A 253 14.55 -21.41 9.62
CA GLY A 253 14.58 -20.74 8.34
C GLY A 253 15.09 -21.62 7.21
N LYS A 254 14.35 -21.65 6.11
CA LYS A 254 14.65 -22.45 4.91
C LYS A 254 16.04 -22.15 4.33
N LYS A 255 16.45 -20.88 4.33
CA LYS A 255 17.75 -20.41 3.79
C LYS A 255 18.83 -20.23 4.85
N GLN A 256 18.57 -20.58 6.10
CA GLN A 256 19.46 -20.34 7.25
C GLN A 256 20.42 -21.50 7.56
N LYS A 257 20.62 -22.45 6.64
CA LYS A 257 21.48 -23.63 6.87
C LYS A 257 22.93 -23.25 7.21
N LEU A 258 23.51 -22.27 6.53
CA LEU A 258 24.89 -21.84 6.82
C LEU A 258 24.98 -21.13 8.18
N ALA A 259 24.04 -20.23 8.49
CA ALA A 259 23.96 -19.57 9.80
C ALA A 259 23.90 -20.59 10.94
N ARG A 260 23.03 -21.60 10.84
CA ARG A 260 22.94 -22.67 11.84
C ARG A 260 24.26 -23.38 12.08
N GLU A 261 24.99 -23.70 11.03
CA GLU A 261 26.28 -24.37 11.16
C GLU A 261 27.35 -23.46 11.78
N ILE A 262 27.30 -22.16 11.50
CA ILE A 262 28.18 -21.16 12.16
C ILE A 262 27.85 -21.04 13.64
N VAL A 263 26.57 -20.95 14.01
CA VAL A 263 26.13 -20.91 15.42
C VAL A 263 26.64 -22.12 16.20
N LYS A 264 26.62 -23.32 15.61
CA LYS A 264 27.17 -24.53 16.23
C LYS A 264 28.69 -24.48 16.50
N LEU A 265 29.44 -23.60 15.83
CA LEU A 265 30.87 -23.42 16.11
C LEU A 265 31.14 -22.72 17.44
N PHE A 266 30.14 -22.05 18.02
CA PHE A 266 30.22 -21.28 19.26
C PHE A 266 29.15 -21.76 20.27
N PRO A 267 29.27 -23.01 20.78
CA PRO A 267 28.21 -23.66 21.54
C PRO A 267 27.81 -22.94 22.84
N ASN A 268 28.72 -22.15 23.41
CA ASN A 268 28.52 -21.41 24.66
C ASN A 268 28.34 -19.89 24.46
N SER A 269 28.27 -19.41 23.20
CA SER A 269 28.01 -18.00 22.89
C SER A 269 26.66 -17.86 22.20
N PRO A 270 25.56 -17.64 22.93
CA PRO A 270 24.22 -17.61 22.35
C PRO A 270 24.06 -16.44 21.37
N VAL A 271 23.22 -16.65 20.37
CA VAL A 271 22.85 -15.61 19.40
C VAL A 271 22.14 -14.47 20.12
N ASP A 272 22.54 -13.24 19.79
CA ASP A 272 21.92 -12.02 20.29
C ASP A 272 21.47 -11.11 19.15
N LEU A 273 20.22 -10.64 19.19
CA LEU A 273 19.65 -9.78 18.14
C LEU A 273 20.29 -8.39 18.11
N GLY A 274 20.58 -7.77 19.26
CA GLY A 274 21.22 -6.46 19.31
C GLY A 274 22.61 -6.50 18.68
N LEU A 275 23.40 -7.51 19.04
CA LEU A 275 24.72 -7.72 18.45
C LEU A 275 24.63 -8.12 16.98
N SER A 276 23.59 -8.86 16.57
CA SER A 276 23.35 -9.18 15.16
C SER A 276 22.97 -7.95 14.34
N LYS A 277 22.23 -7.00 14.91
CA LYS A 277 21.95 -5.69 14.28
C LYS A 277 23.22 -4.87 14.13
N ILE A 278 24.09 -4.83 15.12
CA ILE A 278 25.42 -4.21 14.97
C ILE A 278 26.20 -4.90 13.86
N ALA A 279 26.21 -6.24 13.80
CA ALA A 279 26.88 -6.99 12.74
C ALA A 279 26.34 -6.60 11.35
N ALA A 280 25.02 -6.58 11.21
CA ALA A 280 24.29 -6.26 10.00
C ALA A 280 24.61 -4.87 9.43
N TYR A 281 24.61 -3.86 10.30
CA TYR A 281 24.63 -2.46 9.88
C TYR A 281 26.03 -1.85 9.88
N ASP A 282 26.90 -2.26 10.80
CA ASP A 282 28.23 -1.66 10.92
C ASP A 282 29.29 -2.46 10.14
N TYR A 283 29.04 -3.74 9.87
CA TYR A 283 30.08 -4.65 9.37
C TYR A 283 29.66 -5.48 8.15
N ASP A 284 28.38 -5.56 7.77
CA ASP A 284 27.97 -6.23 6.53
C ASP A 284 27.95 -5.25 5.35
N THR A 285 28.30 -5.71 4.15
CA THR A 285 28.15 -4.89 2.93
C THR A 285 26.75 -5.02 2.34
N PHE A 286 25.96 -6.01 2.77
CA PHE A 286 24.61 -6.27 2.28
C PHE A 286 23.59 -5.18 2.65
N ASN A 287 23.67 -4.64 3.87
CA ASN A 287 22.73 -3.61 4.33
C ASN A 287 23.25 -2.17 4.11
N ASN A 288 24.46 -2.02 3.57
CA ASN A 288 25.04 -0.70 3.29
C ASN A 288 24.54 -0.21 1.92
N THR A 289 23.72 0.83 1.92
CA THR A 289 23.34 1.55 0.70
C THR A 289 24.53 2.34 0.17
N SER A 290 24.76 2.31 -1.15
CA SER A 290 25.82 3.06 -1.83
C SER A 290 25.75 4.59 -1.63
N ASP A 291 24.56 5.11 -1.29
CA ASP A 291 24.26 6.55 -1.28
C ASP A 291 23.86 7.12 0.11
N GLY A 292 23.94 6.30 1.16
CA GLY A 292 23.61 6.71 2.52
C GLY A 292 24.82 6.63 3.42
N ASP A 293 25.12 7.70 4.17
CA ASP A 293 26.01 7.58 5.33
C ASP A 293 25.45 6.45 6.21
N PRO A 294 26.23 5.40 6.50
CA PRO A 294 25.78 4.36 7.41
C PRO A 294 25.46 5.07 8.73
N ASN A 295 24.22 4.96 9.21
CA ASN A 295 23.88 5.36 10.56
C ASN A 295 24.31 4.21 11.47
N PRO A 296 25.51 4.25 12.08
CA PRO A 296 25.99 3.14 12.87
C PRO A 296 25.03 2.87 14.02
N ILE A 297 24.78 1.59 14.29
CA ILE A 297 23.94 1.20 15.43
C ILE A 297 24.75 1.39 16.71
N SER A 298 24.08 1.88 17.76
CA SER A 298 24.70 2.02 19.08
C SER A 298 25.29 0.69 19.53
N LYS A 299 26.58 0.73 19.90
CA LYS A 299 27.32 -0.41 20.47
C LYS A 299 27.17 -0.51 21.98
N GLN A 300 26.40 0.39 22.59
CA GLN A 300 26.13 0.39 24.03
C GLN A 300 25.54 -0.95 24.46
N GLY A 301 26.00 -1.49 25.58
CA GLY A 301 25.65 -2.83 26.03
C GLY A 301 26.65 -3.91 25.62
N TYR A 302 27.68 -3.59 24.83
CA TYR A 302 28.68 -4.55 24.37
C TYR A 302 30.12 -4.02 24.49
N THR A 303 31.00 -4.85 25.03
CA THR A 303 32.47 -4.66 25.04
C THR A 303 33.16 -5.79 24.27
N ASP A 304 34.47 -5.64 24.03
CA ASP A 304 35.32 -6.65 23.38
C ASP A 304 34.78 -7.16 22.03
N ILE A 305 34.24 -6.24 21.21
CA ILE A 305 33.68 -6.58 19.90
C ILE A 305 34.81 -7.09 18.99
N LYS A 306 34.78 -8.39 18.69
CA LYS A 306 35.68 -9.06 17.76
C LYS A 306 34.97 -9.31 16.42
N GLN A 307 35.60 -8.81 15.36
CA GLN A 307 35.21 -9.05 13.97
C GLN A 307 36.13 -10.07 13.30
N PHE A 308 35.66 -10.63 12.18
CA PHE A 308 36.37 -11.62 11.36
C PHE A 308 36.43 -11.21 9.87
N PRO A 309 37.07 -10.08 9.53
CA PRO A 309 37.07 -9.53 8.17
C PRO A 309 37.69 -10.48 7.13
N SER A 310 38.71 -11.26 7.51
CA SER A 310 39.32 -12.27 6.63
C SER A 310 38.31 -13.34 6.21
N ILE A 311 37.45 -13.76 7.14
CA ILE A 311 36.41 -14.77 6.91
C ILE A 311 35.31 -14.19 6.02
N GLN A 312 34.84 -12.98 6.32
CA GLN A 312 33.85 -12.29 5.50
C GLN A 312 34.33 -12.12 4.06
N LYS A 313 35.54 -11.57 3.86
CA LYS A 313 36.14 -11.40 2.52
C LYS A 313 36.23 -12.73 1.78
N TRP A 314 36.62 -13.80 2.47
CA TRP A 314 36.69 -15.14 1.87
C TRP A 314 35.30 -15.67 1.50
N LEU A 315 34.27 -15.46 2.33
CA LEU A 315 32.89 -15.88 2.05
C LEU A 315 32.30 -15.18 0.82
N TYR A 316 32.57 -13.88 0.64
CA TYR A 316 32.17 -13.15 -0.57
C TYR A 316 32.89 -13.67 -1.82
N ALA A 317 34.20 -13.93 -1.74
CA ALA A 317 34.96 -14.55 -2.84
C ALA A 317 34.45 -15.97 -3.19
N HIS A 318 33.75 -16.62 -2.27
CA HIS A 318 33.21 -17.98 -2.42
C HIS A 318 31.68 -18.00 -2.35
N GLU A 319 30.99 -16.93 -2.75
CA GLU A 319 29.53 -16.82 -2.62
C GLU A 319 28.76 -17.97 -3.33
N LYS A 320 29.33 -18.52 -4.42
CA LYS A 320 28.75 -19.64 -5.19
C LYS A 320 29.10 -21.02 -4.64
N ALA A 321 30.00 -21.10 -3.65
CA ALA A 321 30.43 -22.36 -3.08
C ALA A 321 29.33 -23.01 -2.21
N SER A 322 29.43 -24.33 -2.02
CA SER A 322 28.51 -25.07 -1.16
C SER A 322 28.63 -24.62 0.30
N ASN A 323 27.57 -24.81 1.10
CA ASN A 323 27.62 -24.52 2.54
C ASN A 323 28.71 -25.35 3.26
N ALA A 324 29.00 -26.57 2.80
CA ALA A 324 30.05 -27.41 3.37
C ALA A 324 31.44 -26.80 3.12
N THR A 325 31.70 -26.36 1.88
CA THR A 325 32.92 -25.63 1.52
C THR A 325 33.06 -24.35 2.32
N LYS A 326 31.99 -23.57 2.43
CA LYS A 326 31.98 -22.33 3.21
C LYS A 326 32.31 -22.59 4.69
N LEU A 327 31.68 -23.60 5.28
CA LEU A 327 31.91 -23.98 6.68
C LEU A 327 33.35 -24.46 6.92
N ALA A 328 33.94 -25.22 5.99
CA ALA A 328 35.33 -25.65 6.08
C ALA A 328 36.30 -24.45 6.07
N GLY A 329 36.08 -23.49 5.15
CA GLY A 329 36.87 -22.26 5.10
C GLY A 329 36.74 -21.40 6.36
N ILE A 330 35.52 -21.28 6.90
CA ILE A 330 35.27 -20.59 8.18
C ILE A 330 36.08 -21.23 9.31
N LYS A 331 36.04 -22.57 9.46
CA LYS A 331 36.80 -23.28 10.50
C LYS A 331 38.31 -23.04 10.37
N GLN A 332 38.86 -23.20 9.18
CA GLN A 332 40.28 -23.00 8.91
C GLN A 332 40.74 -21.58 9.26
N LEU A 333 39.96 -20.57 8.88
CA LEU A 333 40.30 -19.17 9.13
C LEU A 333 40.10 -18.77 10.60
N LEU A 334 39.07 -19.31 11.28
CA LEU A 334 38.92 -19.14 12.73
C LEU A 334 40.13 -19.69 13.48
N ASP A 335 40.58 -20.90 13.13
CA ASP A 335 41.74 -21.52 13.76
C ASP A 335 43.02 -20.70 13.49
N LYS A 336 43.20 -20.18 12.27
CA LYS A 336 44.30 -19.26 11.91
C LYS A 336 44.28 -17.95 12.71
N GLU A 337 43.10 -17.44 13.04
CA GLU A 337 42.93 -16.25 13.88
C GLU A 337 42.98 -16.56 15.41
N GLY A 338 43.33 -17.80 15.79
CA GLY A 338 43.49 -18.22 17.20
C GLY A 338 42.19 -18.65 17.89
N TYR A 339 41.09 -18.71 17.17
CA TYR A 339 39.79 -19.16 17.68
C TYR A 339 39.60 -20.64 17.42
N SER A 340 40.46 -21.50 17.99
CA SER A 340 40.33 -22.97 17.86
C SER A 340 39.00 -23.50 18.37
N ALA A 341 38.63 -24.74 18.03
CA ALA A 341 37.40 -25.37 18.54
C ALA A 341 37.30 -25.31 20.07
N SER A 342 38.40 -25.61 20.79
CA SER A 342 38.45 -25.53 22.25
C SER A 342 38.32 -24.09 22.75
N LYS A 343 38.92 -23.11 22.08
CA LYS A 343 38.77 -21.69 22.43
C LYS A 343 37.33 -21.24 22.27
N ARG A 344 36.66 -21.57 21.17
CA ARG A 344 35.25 -21.22 20.93
C ARG A 344 34.32 -21.89 21.94
N ALA A 345 34.62 -23.14 22.33
CA ALA A 345 33.87 -23.84 23.35
C ALA A 345 34.01 -23.20 24.75
N SER A 346 35.11 -22.51 25.07
CA SER A 346 35.26 -21.86 26.38
C SER A 346 34.66 -20.44 26.48
N MET A 347 34.01 -19.93 25.43
CA MET A 347 33.50 -18.55 25.37
C MET A 347 32.10 -18.35 25.99
N SER A 348 31.88 -18.77 27.24
CA SER A 348 30.59 -18.65 27.93
C SER A 348 30.15 -17.22 28.27
N GLY A 349 31.10 -16.29 28.38
CA GLY A 349 30.84 -14.85 28.64
C GLY A 349 30.58 -14.00 27.39
N TYR A 350 30.55 -14.62 26.20
CA TYR A 350 30.37 -13.92 24.93
C TYR A 350 28.98 -14.17 24.33
N LYS A 351 28.52 -13.24 23.50
CA LYS A 351 27.37 -13.38 22.61
C LYS A 351 27.84 -13.42 21.16
N LEU A 352 27.04 -14.06 20.31
CA LEU A 352 27.26 -14.12 18.85
C LEU A 352 26.27 -13.18 18.15
N GLY A 353 26.79 -12.17 17.46
CA GLY A 353 26.05 -11.41 16.47
C GLY A 353 26.28 -12.05 15.11
N ILE A 354 25.24 -12.30 14.34
CA ILE A 354 25.35 -12.97 13.05
C ILE A 354 24.27 -12.45 12.10
N GLN A 355 24.60 -12.25 10.83
CA GLN A 355 23.63 -12.17 9.74
C GLN A 355 24.22 -12.93 8.55
N ILE A 356 23.49 -13.95 8.10
CA ILE A 356 23.83 -14.70 6.89
C ILE A 356 22.65 -14.62 5.92
N VAL A 357 22.87 -13.91 4.82
CA VAL A 357 22.03 -13.88 3.62
C VAL A 357 22.79 -14.66 2.57
N ASN A 358 22.29 -15.82 2.14
CA ASN A 358 23.05 -16.74 1.31
C ASN A 358 22.23 -17.20 0.11
N ASN A 359 22.55 -16.65 -1.06
CA ASN A 359 21.93 -16.98 -2.33
C ASN A 359 20.39 -16.85 -2.33
N ILE A 360 19.91 -15.79 -1.69
CA ILE A 360 18.48 -15.46 -1.63
C ILE A 360 18.10 -14.77 -2.93
N LYS A 361 16.96 -15.14 -3.53
CA LYS A 361 16.47 -14.43 -4.72
C LYS A 361 16.02 -13.03 -4.31
N GLY A 362 16.47 -12.04 -5.04
CA GLY A 362 16.14 -10.63 -4.83
C GLY A 362 15.97 -9.91 -6.16
N TYR A 363 15.76 -8.60 -6.09
CA TYR A 363 15.63 -7.73 -7.25
C TYR A 363 16.41 -6.44 -7.02
N GLU A 364 17.00 -5.90 -8.07
CA GLU A 364 17.61 -4.57 -8.04
C GLU A 364 16.51 -3.49 -8.04
N ASP A 365 16.70 -2.44 -7.24
CA ASP A 365 15.65 -1.44 -7.00
C ASP A 365 15.29 -0.63 -8.25
N GLU A 366 16.26 -0.32 -9.10
CA GLU A 366 16.07 0.50 -10.30
C GLU A 366 15.64 -0.31 -11.53
N SER A 367 16.39 -1.37 -11.85
CA SER A 367 16.18 -2.20 -13.03
C SER A 367 15.03 -3.21 -12.84
N ARG A 368 14.72 -3.57 -11.59
CA ARG A 368 13.88 -4.71 -11.22
C ARG A 368 14.36 -6.02 -11.81
N ASP A 369 15.64 -6.10 -12.15
CA ASP A 369 16.27 -7.32 -12.64
C ASP A 369 16.46 -8.30 -11.49
N ALA A 370 16.29 -9.59 -11.79
CA ALA A 370 16.44 -10.64 -10.80
C ALA A 370 17.92 -10.74 -10.39
N THR A 371 18.19 -10.58 -9.10
CA THR A 371 19.53 -10.68 -8.51
C THR A 371 19.58 -11.75 -7.42
N ARG A 372 20.78 -11.99 -6.88
CA ARG A 372 21.01 -12.87 -5.72
C ARG A 372 21.62 -12.05 -4.59
N TRP A 373 20.90 -12.02 -3.48
CA TRP A 373 21.31 -11.36 -2.26
C TRP A 373 22.28 -12.23 -1.46
N ASN A 374 23.40 -11.63 -1.09
CA ASN A 374 24.47 -12.24 -0.29
C ASN A 374 24.95 -11.25 0.79
N GLY A 375 25.04 -11.74 2.02
CA GLY A 375 25.41 -11.01 3.24
C GLY A 375 26.07 -11.98 4.19
N TYR A 376 27.29 -11.69 4.63
CA TYR A 376 28.11 -12.63 5.37
C TYR A 376 28.83 -11.94 6.52
N VAL A 377 28.19 -11.88 7.68
CA VAL A 377 28.81 -11.28 8.84
C VAL A 377 28.51 -12.08 10.11
N PHE A 378 29.52 -12.21 10.96
CA PHE A 378 29.34 -12.57 12.35
C PHE A 378 30.44 -11.94 13.20
N ILE A 379 30.10 -11.61 14.44
CA ILE A 379 30.97 -10.95 15.41
C ILE A 379 30.73 -11.56 16.80
N LEU A 380 31.71 -11.43 17.68
CA LEU A 380 31.60 -11.80 19.10
C LEU A 380 31.73 -10.56 19.96
N ALA A 381 31.02 -10.50 21.07
CA ALA A 381 31.19 -9.44 22.06
C ALA A 381 30.78 -9.92 23.45
N ARG A 382 31.26 -9.24 24.50
CA ARG A 382 30.80 -9.46 25.88
C ARG A 382 29.69 -8.45 26.20
N PRO A 383 28.56 -8.85 26.80
CA PRO A 383 27.59 -7.89 27.31
C PRO A 383 28.18 -7.06 28.45
N ASP A 384 27.83 -5.77 28.52
CA ASP A 384 28.21 -4.90 29.65
C ASP A 384 27.75 -5.53 30.99
N GLY A 385 28.65 -5.59 31.98
CA GLY A 385 28.36 -6.17 33.30
C GLY A 385 28.63 -7.68 33.46
N SER A 386 29.13 -8.35 32.41
CA SER A 386 29.54 -9.77 32.47
C SER A 386 30.94 -9.92 33.05
N SER A 387 31.10 -9.72 34.37
CA SER A 387 32.36 -9.97 35.09
C SER A 387 32.56 -11.45 35.34
#